data_AF-A0A564ZIH4-F1
#
_entry.id   AF-A0A564ZIH4-F1
#
_cell.length_a   1.000
_cell.length_b   1.000
_cell.length_c   1.000
_cell.angle_alpha   90.00
_cell.angle_beta   90.00
_cell.angle_gamma   90.00
#
_symmetry.space_group_name_H-M   'P 1'
#
loop_
_entity.id
_entity.type
_entity.pdbx_description
1 polymer ?
#
loop_
_entity_poly.entity_id
_entity_poly.type
_entity_poly.pdbx_seq_one_letter_code
_entity_poly.pdbx_strand_id
1 'polypeptide(L)'
;MHLMGGVMNLTWNKCEGDKWCPFLTVNLDHPHFHLLEGVYIIWHGGQTPRTVYVGQGTIAERLRAHRLEQEILQYSPMGLFVTWAQVDRASRDGVERFLAESLRPMVGTRSPLAGPIQVNLPW
;
A
#
# COMPACT_ATOMS: atom_id res chain seq x y z
N MET A 1 12.47 -19.22 23.20
CA MET A 1 11.02 -18.98 23.29
C MET A 1 10.51 -18.73 21.88
N HIS A 2 9.94 -19.76 21.25
CA HIS A 2 9.48 -19.71 19.86
C HIS A 2 8.03 -19.21 19.88
N LEU A 3 7.81 -17.92 19.65
CA LEU A 3 6.46 -17.41 19.43
C LEU A 3 6.04 -17.89 18.04
N MET A 4 5.01 -18.74 17.99
CA MET A 4 4.29 -19.01 16.74
C MET A 4 3.73 -17.67 16.26
N GLY A 5 4.39 -17.05 15.27
CA GLY A 5 4.02 -15.73 14.76
C GLY A 5 2.66 -15.80 14.09
N GLY A 6 1.62 -15.27 14.75
CA GLY A 6 0.30 -15.14 14.16
C GLY A 6 0.31 -14.13 13.01
N VAL A 7 -0.51 -14.38 11.98
CA VAL A 7 -0.75 -13.42 10.90
C VAL A 7 -1.56 -12.26 11.47
N MET A 8 -1.06 -11.04 11.32
CA MET A 8 -1.81 -9.82 11.63
C MET A 8 -2.84 -9.59 10.51
N ASN A 9 -4.13 -9.54 10.86
CA ASN A 9 -5.19 -9.28 9.89
C ASN A 9 -5.43 -7.77 9.73
N LEU A 10 -5.15 -7.26 8.53
CA LEU A 10 -5.40 -5.89 8.11
C LEU A 10 -6.74 -5.78 7.37
N THR A 11 -7.45 -4.68 7.64
CA THR A 11 -8.62 -4.25 6.89
C THR A 11 -8.18 -3.38 5.72
N TRP A 12 -8.16 -3.96 4.53
CA TRP A 12 -7.81 -3.26 3.29
C TRP A 12 -8.98 -2.44 2.76
N ASN A 13 -8.76 -1.15 2.58
CA ASN A 13 -9.81 -0.22 2.16
C ASN A 13 -10.05 -0.31 0.65
N LYS A 14 -11.34 -0.29 0.29
CA LYS A 14 -11.84 -0.19 -1.07
C LYS A 14 -12.73 1.04 -1.20
N CYS A 15 -12.96 1.47 -2.43
CA CYS A 15 -13.89 2.53 -2.77
C CYS A 15 -15.32 2.00 -2.83
N GLU A 16 -16.28 2.91 -3.00
CA GLU A 16 -17.71 2.59 -3.08
C GLU A 16 -18.02 1.46 -4.08
N GLY A 17 -18.94 0.58 -3.70
CA GLY A 17 -19.31 -0.59 -4.50
C GLY A 17 -18.30 -1.73 -4.44
N ASP A 18 -17.47 -1.80 -3.39
CA ASP A 18 -16.44 -2.83 -3.18
C ASP A 18 -15.37 -2.89 -4.29
N LYS A 19 -15.09 -1.73 -4.90
CA LYS A 19 -14.13 -1.60 -6.00
C LYS A 19 -12.79 -1.07 -5.52
N TRP A 20 -11.71 -1.51 -6.17
CA TRP A 20 -10.41 -0.91 -5.94
C TRP A 20 -10.39 0.57 -6.33
N CYS A 21 -9.78 1.39 -5.48
CA CYS A 21 -9.75 2.83 -5.69
C CYS A 21 -8.80 3.19 -6.84
N PRO A 22 -9.22 4.01 -7.82
CA PRO A 22 -8.30 4.52 -8.82
C PRO A 22 -7.28 5.46 -8.17
N PHE A 23 -5.99 5.15 -8.29
CA PHE A 23 -4.93 5.86 -7.58
C PHE A 23 -4.88 7.35 -7.92
N LEU A 24 -5.10 7.71 -9.18
CA LEU A 24 -5.00 9.09 -9.65
C LEU A 24 -6.21 9.97 -9.27
N THR A 25 -7.38 9.37 -9.03
CA THR A 25 -8.63 10.12 -8.86
C THR A 25 -9.33 9.92 -7.52
N VAL A 26 -8.89 8.97 -6.67
CA VAL A 26 -9.42 8.83 -5.32
C VAL A 26 -9.30 10.16 -4.56
N ASN A 27 -10.38 10.59 -3.91
CA ASN A 27 -10.43 11.86 -3.20
C ASN A 27 -9.64 11.77 -1.88
N LEU A 28 -8.39 12.22 -1.89
CA LEU A 28 -7.50 12.22 -0.72
C LEU A 28 -7.81 13.33 0.29
N ASP A 29 -8.75 14.24 -0.04
CA ASP A 29 -9.25 15.29 0.85
C ASP A 29 -10.53 14.84 1.60
N HIS A 30 -11.00 13.61 1.36
CA HIS A 30 -12.15 13.06 2.08
C HIS A 30 -11.82 12.86 3.58
N PRO A 31 -12.75 13.14 4.51
CA PRO A 31 -12.51 13.03 5.96
C PRO A 31 -11.98 11.68 6.45
N HIS A 32 -12.25 10.60 5.71
CA HIS A 32 -11.69 9.26 5.93
C HIS A 32 -10.16 9.27 6.07
N PHE A 33 -9.47 10.14 5.34
CA PHE A 33 -8.02 10.21 5.35
C PHE A 33 -7.45 11.13 6.45
N HIS A 34 -8.29 11.85 7.20
CA HIS A 34 -7.82 12.74 8.25
C HIS A 34 -7.06 11.95 9.32
N LEU A 35 -5.78 12.27 9.50
CA LEU A 35 -4.87 11.59 10.43
C LEU A 35 -4.71 10.07 10.17
N LEU A 36 -5.12 9.59 8.99
CA LEU A 36 -5.00 8.18 8.65
C LEU A 36 -3.55 7.86 8.30
N GLU A 37 -2.95 7.07 9.16
CA GLU A 37 -1.62 6.52 8.96
C GLU A 37 -1.64 4.99 8.86
N GLY A 38 -0.74 4.43 8.06
CA GLY A 38 -0.64 2.99 7.93
C GLY A 38 0.22 2.59 6.74
N VAL A 39 -0.19 1.55 6.03
CA VAL A 39 0.47 1.04 4.83
C VAL A 39 -0.44 1.13 3.62
N TYR A 40 0.15 1.22 2.43
CA TYR A 40 -0.58 1.26 1.16
C TYR A 40 0.17 0.50 0.07
N ILE A 41 -0.60 0.07 -0.93
CA ILE A 41 -0.13 -0.64 -2.11
C ILE A 41 -0.67 0.10 -3.34
N ILE A 42 0.21 0.41 -4.29
CA ILE A 42 -0.14 0.89 -5.62
C ILE A 42 0.16 -0.23 -6.60
N TRP A 43 -0.76 -0.54 -7.51
CA TRP A 43 -0.55 -1.54 -8.57
C TRP A 43 -1.19 -1.08 -9.88
N HIS A 44 -0.83 -1.74 -10.98
CA HIS A 44 -1.50 -1.52 -12.26
C HIS A 44 -2.44 -2.68 -12.63
N GLY A 45 -3.52 -2.39 -13.36
CA GLY A 45 -4.54 -3.34 -13.80
C GLY A 45 -4.39 -3.85 -15.23
N GLY A 46 -3.20 -3.68 -15.84
CA GLY A 46 -2.90 -4.18 -17.19
C GLY A 46 -3.01 -5.71 -17.31
N GLN A 47 -2.69 -6.27 -18.49
CA GLN A 47 -2.88 -7.71 -18.78
C GLN A 47 -2.23 -8.65 -17.74
N THR A 48 -1.11 -8.24 -17.15
CA THR A 48 -0.48 -8.93 -16.03
C THR A 48 -0.38 -7.95 -14.85
N PRO A 49 -1.39 -7.88 -13.97
CA PRO A 49 -1.38 -6.93 -12.85
C PRO A 49 -0.16 -7.14 -11.95
N ARG A 50 0.53 -6.06 -11.60
CA ARG A 50 1.68 -6.10 -10.68
C ARG A 50 1.69 -4.91 -9.75
N THR A 51 2.18 -5.16 -8.54
CA THR A 51 2.47 -4.12 -7.56
C THR A 51 3.54 -3.18 -8.12
N VAL A 52 3.18 -1.91 -8.19
CA VAL A 52 4.07 -0.82 -8.61
C VAL A 52 4.87 -0.35 -7.41
N TYR A 53 4.22 -0.12 -6.27
CA TYR A 53 4.84 0.45 -5.09
C TYR A 53 4.17 -0.05 -3.80
N VAL A 54 4.95 -0.19 -2.74
CA VAL A 54 4.50 -0.43 -1.37
C VAL A 54 5.11 0.66 -0.50
N GLY A 55 4.30 1.26 0.38
CA GLY A 55 4.80 2.26 1.30
C GLY A 55 3.97 2.39 2.58
N GLN A 56 4.43 3.29 3.45
CA GLN A 56 3.76 3.62 4.70
C GLN A 56 3.74 5.13 4.99
N GLY A 57 3.07 5.50 6.08
CA GLY A 57 3.05 6.85 6.66
C GLY A 57 1.65 7.46 6.66
N THR A 58 1.56 8.80 6.69
CA THR A 58 0.31 9.53 6.47
C THR A 58 -0.21 9.26 5.06
N ILE A 59 -1.29 8.49 4.94
CA ILE A 59 -1.71 7.90 3.66
C ILE A 59 -1.96 8.97 2.60
N ALA A 60 -2.74 10.02 2.91
CA ALA A 60 -3.07 11.04 1.94
C ALA A 60 -1.84 11.85 1.47
N GLU A 61 -0.93 12.23 2.37
CA GLU A 61 0.28 12.98 2.02
C GLU A 61 1.21 12.17 1.11
N ARG A 62 1.44 10.90 1.47
CA ARG A 62 2.31 9.99 0.69
C ARG A 62 1.73 9.72 -0.69
N LEU A 63 0.43 9.43 -0.78
CA LEU A 63 -0.22 9.19 -2.08
C LEU A 63 -0.24 10.46 -2.95
N ARG A 64 -0.41 11.67 -2.38
CA ARG A 64 -0.27 12.93 -3.13
C ARG A 64 1.14 13.10 -3.69
N ALA A 65 2.17 12.79 -2.92
CA ALA A 65 3.56 12.85 -3.40
C ALA A 65 3.80 11.89 -4.57
N HIS A 66 3.34 10.64 -4.45
CA HIS A 66 3.49 9.63 -5.50
C HIS A 66 2.73 9.96 -6.80
N ARG A 67 1.71 10.84 -6.76
CA ARG A 67 1.05 11.35 -7.98
C ARG A 67 1.93 12.29 -8.82
N LEU A 68 3.15 12.61 -8.35
CA LEU A 68 4.13 13.41 -9.08
C LEU A 68 5.34 12.60 -9.55
N GLU A 69 5.46 11.34 -9.11
CA GLU A 69 6.63 10.51 -9.36
C GLU A 69 6.52 9.77 -10.70
N GLN A 70 7.39 10.11 -11.65
CA GLN A 70 7.36 9.56 -13.01
C GLN A 70 7.56 8.03 -13.04
N GLU A 71 8.35 7.49 -12.11
CA GLU A 71 8.57 6.05 -11.99
C GLU A 71 7.28 5.27 -11.69
N ILE A 72 6.30 5.90 -11.01
CA ILE A 72 4.97 5.33 -10.77
C ILE A 72 4.02 5.68 -11.92
N LEU A 73 4.02 6.94 -12.38
CA LEU A 73 3.08 7.44 -13.37
C LEU A 73 3.25 6.81 -14.76
N GLN A 74 4.44 6.30 -15.11
CA GLN A 74 4.66 5.57 -16.36
C GLN A 74 3.72 4.36 -16.53
N TYR A 75 3.17 3.82 -15.44
CA TYR A 75 2.21 2.71 -15.47
C TYR A 75 0.75 3.16 -15.62
N SER A 76 0.46 4.47 -15.67
CA SER A 76 -0.91 5.00 -15.80
C SER A 76 -1.67 4.50 -17.04
N PRO A 77 -1.06 4.26 -18.22
CA PRO A 77 -1.79 3.68 -19.36
C PRO A 77 -2.35 2.27 -19.09
N MET A 78 -1.82 1.57 -18.09
CA MET A 78 -2.29 0.25 -17.65
C MET A 78 -3.39 0.34 -16.57
N GLY A 79 -3.80 1.55 -16.19
CA GLY A 79 -4.70 1.81 -15.07
C GLY A 79 -4.03 1.59 -13.72
N LEU A 80 -3.93 2.65 -12.91
CA LEU A 80 -3.35 2.58 -11.57
C LEU A 80 -4.42 2.54 -10.48
N PHE A 81 -4.24 1.63 -9.53
CA PHE A 81 -5.12 1.44 -8.39
C PHE A 81 -4.34 1.53 -7.08
N VAL A 82 -5.06 1.80 -6.00
CA VAL A 82 -4.51 1.88 -4.65
C VAL A 82 -5.47 1.28 -3.62
N THR A 83 -4.87 0.70 -2.59
CA THR A 83 -5.55 0.30 -1.33
C THR A 83 -4.63 0.63 -0.17
N TRP A 84 -5.20 0.77 1.02
CA TRP A 84 -4.49 1.09 2.24
C TRP A 84 -5.13 0.42 3.44
N ALA A 85 -4.35 0.23 4.49
CA ALA A 85 -4.81 -0.27 5.78
C ALA A 85 -4.20 0.57 6.89
N GLN A 86 -4.99 0.87 7.93
CA GLN A 86 -4.48 1.51 9.13
C GLN A 86 -3.55 0.54 9.86
N VAL A 87 -2.36 1.01 10.23
CA VAL A 87 -1.36 0.22 10.96
C VAL A 87 -0.69 1.13 11.98
N ASP A 88 -0.53 0.65 13.21
CA ASP A 88 0.13 1.40 14.26
C ASP A 88 1.61 1.60 13.97
N ARG A 89 2.16 2.74 14.37
CA ARG A 89 3.56 3.14 14.12
C ARG A 89 4.58 2.05 14.49
N ALA A 90 4.33 1.29 15.56
CA ALA A 90 5.20 0.22 16.01
C ALA A 90 5.29 -1.00 15.07
N SER A 91 4.31 -1.17 14.17
CA SER A 91 4.21 -2.34 13.29
C SER A 91 4.43 -2.00 11.82
N ARG A 92 4.34 -0.73 11.41
CA ARG A 92 4.41 -0.33 9.99
C ARG A 92 5.66 -0.81 9.28
N ASP A 93 6.83 -0.69 9.90
CA ASP A 93 8.09 -1.10 9.28
C ASP A 93 8.12 -2.60 8.96
N GLY A 94 7.66 -3.43 9.90
CA GLY A 94 7.58 -4.88 9.71
C GLY A 94 6.53 -5.28 8.68
N VAL A 95 5.38 -4.61 8.66
CA VAL A 95 4.32 -4.84 7.68
C VAL A 95 4.76 -4.43 6.28
N GLU A 96 5.32 -3.23 6.12
CA GLU A 96 5.88 -2.75 4.86
C GLU A 96 6.97 -3.69 4.34
N ARG A 97 7.86 -4.16 5.23
CA ARG A 97 8.89 -5.15 4.88
C ARG A 97 8.28 -6.43 4.32
N PHE A 98 7.31 -7.02 5.03
CA PHE A 98 6.64 -8.24 4.59
C PHE A 98 5.94 -8.05 3.23
N LEU A 99 5.23 -6.94 3.05
CA LEU A 99 4.54 -6.62 1.79
C LEU A 99 5.53 -6.43 0.65
N ALA A 100 6.64 -5.72 0.85
CA ALA A 100 7.66 -5.53 -0.17
C ALA A 100 8.33 -6.85 -0.59
N GLU A 101 8.65 -7.73 0.37
CA GLU A 101 9.21 -9.06 0.08
C GLU A 101 8.22 -9.96 -0.67
N SER A 102 6.95 -9.94 -0.26
CA SER A 102 5.89 -10.79 -0.81
C SER A 102 5.45 -10.34 -2.20
N LEU A 103 5.31 -9.02 -2.39
CA LEU A 103 4.73 -8.44 -3.60
C LEU A 103 5.76 -8.00 -4.63
N ARG A 104 7.03 -7.83 -4.22
CA ARG A 104 8.16 -7.44 -5.09
C ARG A 104 7.81 -6.25 -5.98
N PRO A 105 7.56 -5.06 -5.39
CA PRO A 105 7.13 -3.89 -6.14
C PRO A 105 8.13 -3.54 -7.24
N MET A 106 7.62 -3.06 -8.37
CA MET A 106 8.45 -2.67 -9.51
C MET A 106 9.29 -1.42 -9.25
N VAL A 107 8.83 -0.56 -8.33
CA VAL A 107 9.46 0.70 -7.93
C VAL A 107 9.72 0.66 -6.42
N GLY A 108 10.81 1.30 -5.97
CA GLY A 108 11.15 1.40 -4.55
C GLY A 108 11.83 0.13 -4.04
N THR A 109 13.16 0.08 -4.17
CA THR A 109 13.98 -1.09 -3.80
C THR A 109 14.39 -1.14 -2.33
N ARG A 110 13.97 -0.16 -1.51
CA ARG A 110 14.33 -0.07 -0.10
C ARG A 110 13.13 -0.30 0.80
N SER A 111 13.10 -1.44 1.46
CA SER A 111 12.19 -1.68 2.59
C SER A 111 12.89 -1.30 3.91
N PRO A 112 12.13 -1.00 4.98
CA PRO A 112 12.69 -0.77 6.31
C PRO A 112 13.55 -1.94 6.80
N LEU A 113 14.57 -1.63 7.61
CA LEU A 113 15.39 -2.61 8.32
C LEU A 113 14.67 -3.08 9.60
N ALA A 114 13.58 -3.82 9.41
CA ALA A 114 12.79 -4.42 10.48
C ALA A 114 12.50 -5.90 10.19
N GLY A 115 12.21 -6.68 11.25
CA GLY A 115 11.71 -8.04 11.07
C GLY A 115 10.33 -8.02 10.39
N PRO A 116 10.07 -8.85 9.36
CA PRO A 116 8.80 -8.84 8.66
C PRO A 116 7.65 -9.27 9.61
N ILE A 117 6.55 -8.53 9.57
CA ILE A 117 5.30 -8.88 10.25
C ILE A 117 4.34 -9.37 9.18
N GLN A 118 4.02 -10.67 9.23
CA GLN A 118 3.14 -11.30 8.25
C GLN A 118 1.71 -10.76 8.38
N VAL A 119 1.12 -10.40 7.24
CA VAL A 119 -0.27 -9.92 7.12
C VAL A 119 -1.02 -10.63 5.99
N ASN A 120 -2.35 -10.56 5.99
CA ASN A 120 -3.15 -10.92 4.82
C ASN A 120 -2.93 -9.92 3.67
N LEU A 121 -2.92 -10.42 2.43
CA LEU A 121 -2.89 -9.58 1.23
C LEU A 121 -4.29 -9.02 0.94
N PRO A 122 -4.41 -7.95 0.13
CA PRO A 122 -5.70 -7.32 -0.15
C PRO A 122 -6.71 -8.17 -0.93
N TRP A 123 -6.27 -9.23 -1.61
CA TRP A 123 -7.05 -10.01 -2.58
C TRP A 123 -7.30 -11.45 -2.14
#